data_AF-A0AA96JSL4-F1
#
_entry.id   AF-A0AA96JSL4-F1
#
_cell.length_a   1.000
_cell.length_b   1.000
_cell.length_c   1.000
_cell.angle_alpha   90.00
_cell.angle_beta   90.00
_cell.angle_gamma   90.00
#
_symmetry.space_group_name_H-M   'P 1'
#
loop_
_entity.id
_entity.type
_entity.pdbx_description
1 polymer ?
#
loop_
_entity_poly.entity_id
_entity_poly.type
_entity_poly.pdbx_seq_one_letter_code
_entity_poly.pdbx_strand_id
1 'polypeptide(L)'
;MIFGLSGLLFLGLFAFLAQVDGPTLRIVHSFTHPAIDHIGTIGNHIGDGVTLVLISLGIGAVGFRFGWPTWKSACIHTLLAHGVAGLFTQILKHTIGRPRPRLKQGQDWEIAPSLEGGWDSFPSGHTTASFAVATVLAYHFPKAKMLWFGLAAFNGTCRVITGAHFPTDVLGGVLVGIGTALIIIHPPEKWKTFFQHTLTHGLPWLITAFGTVWIIVPHPGIELRPSLSLILGLMAIGVGLGLRLWWIREVIIEGTPSPERWLPQWPRLLMGLGLATTTGSVVILGASLITGIIWWQGTQSETPTEVKNSFLDGIDPIWIETIRGLAMFFLTILIYFIRSA
;
A
#
# COMPACT_ATOMS: atom_id res chain seq x y z
N MET A 1 2.39 -0.96 22.80
CA MET A 1 3.62 -1.38 22.09
C MET A 1 3.45 -1.38 20.58
N ILE A 2 2.48 -2.12 20.00
CA ILE A 2 2.23 -2.17 18.53
C ILE A 2 2.05 -0.76 17.92
N PHE A 3 1.17 0.09 18.46
CA PHE A 3 0.94 1.44 17.90
C PHE A 3 2.16 2.37 17.93
N GLY A 4 2.94 2.35 19.01
CA GLY A 4 4.13 3.19 19.14
C GLY A 4 5.26 2.74 18.20
N LEU A 5 5.47 1.43 18.10
CA LEU A 5 6.44 0.86 17.17
C LEU A 5 5.99 1.08 15.73
N SER A 6 4.73 0.77 15.38
CA SER A 6 4.18 1.00 14.04
C SER A 6 4.25 2.46 13.60
N GLY A 7 4.03 3.43 14.49
CA GLY A 7 4.13 4.87 14.18
C GLY A 7 5.56 5.32 13.86
N LEU A 8 6.55 4.92 14.68
CA LEU A 8 7.97 5.22 14.44
C LEU A 8 8.50 4.54 13.17
N LEU A 9 8.10 3.29 12.96
CA LEU A 9 8.47 2.52 11.79
C LEU A 9 7.81 3.07 10.51
N PHE A 10 6.60 3.62 10.62
CA PHE A 10 5.91 4.30 9.54
C PHE A 10 6.61 5.63 9.16
N LEU A 11 7.05 6.42 10.15
CA LEU A 11 7.84 7.64 9.90
C LEU A 11 9.20 7.33 9.26
N GLY A 12 9.88 6.29 9.74
CA GLY A 12 11.11 5.78 9.13
C GLY A 12 10.87 5.35 7.68
N LEU A 13 9.86 4.51 7.44
CA LEU A 13 9.46 4.07 6.10
C LEU A 13 9.17 5.26 5.19
N PHE A 14 8.45 6.26 5.67
CA PHE A 14 8.08 7.44 4.89
C PHE A 14 9.32 8.27 4.46
N ALA A 15 10.26 8.49 5.37
CA ALA A 15 11.52 9.17 5.06
C ALA A 15 12.37 8.39 4.05
N PHE A 16 12.35 7.06 4.12
CA PHE A 16 13.06 6.23 3.16
C PHE A 16 12.37 6.13 1.79
N LEU A 17 11.03 6.11 1.75
CA LEU A 17 10.27 6.12 0.50
C LEU A 17 10.44 7.43 -0.28
N ALA A 18 10.81 8.52 0.38
CA ALA A 18 11.16 9.78 -0.29
C ALA A 18 12.36 9.65 -1.25
N GLN A 19 13.19 8.61 -1.11
CA GLN A 19 14.26 8.31 -2.07
C GLN A 19 13.73 7.86 -3.43
N VAL A 20 12.51 7.31 -3.48
CA VAL A 20 11.84 6.87 -4.72
C VAL A 20 11.33 8.05 -5.54
N ASP A 21 11.04 9.17 -4.88
CA ASP A 21 10.32 10.29 -5.47
C ASP A 21 11.06 10.92 -6.66
N GLY A 22 12.33 11.26 -6.48
CA GLY A 22 13.14 11.91 -7.52
C GLY A 22 13.36 11.01 -8.74
N PRO A 23 13.90 9.79 -8.57
CA PRO A 23 14.08 8.83 -9.66
C PRO A 23 12.78 8.51 -10.41
N THR A 24 11.68 8.27 -9.70
CA THR A 24 10.39 7.94 -10.32
C THR A 24 9.90 9.07 -11.19
N LEU A 25 9.94 10.32 -10.70
CA LEU A 25 9.52 11.47 -11.50
C LEU A 25 10.38 11.68 -12.75
N ARG A 26 11.69 11.45 -12.68
CA ARG A 26 12.56 11.57 -13.86
C ARG A 26 12.20 10.59 -14.97
N ILE A 27 11.88 9.34 -14.61
CA ILE A 27 11.44 8.34 -15.58
C ILE A 27 10.06 8.69 -16.11
N VAL A 28 9.13 8.99 -15.23
CA VAL A 28 7.75 9.29 -15.61
C VAL A 28 7.69 10.51 -16.54
N HIS A 29 8.55 11.52 -16.32
CA HIS A 29 8.63 12.71 -17.15
C HIS A 29 9.56 12.56 -18.36
N SER A 30 10.36 11.49 -18.46
CA SER A 30 11.07 11.20 -19.71
C SER A 30 10.11 10.76 -20.81
N PHE A 31 8.97 10.19 -20.44
CA PHE A 31 7.84 9.97 -21.33
C PHE A 31 7.05 11.27 -21.51
N THR A 32 7.34 12.02 -22.57
CA THR A 32 6.55 13.20 -22.97
C THR A 32 5.67 12.84 -24.16
N HIS A 33 4.38 12.59 -23.92
CA HIS A 33 3.41 12.27 -24.97
C HIS A 33 2.07 12.97 -24.68
N PRO A 34 1.40 13.61 -25.65
CA PRO A 34 0.14 14.34 -25.42
C PRO A 34 -0.98 13.51 -24.75
N ALA A 35 -0.99 12.19 -24.99
CA ALA A 35 -1.91 11.26 -24.32
C ALA A 35 -1.74 11.25 -22.78
N ILE A 36 -0.54 11.50 -22.29
CA ILE A 36 -0.24 11.56 -20.85
C ILE A 36 -0.97 12.74 -20.20
N ASP A 37 -0.99 13.90 -20.86
CA ASP A 37 -1.72 15.07 -20.37
C ASP A 37 -3.22 14.81 -20.34
N HIS A 38 -3.77 14.17 -21.38
CA HIS A 38 -5.18 13.81 -21.44
C HIS A 38 -5.59 12.83 -20.33
N ILE A 39 -4.81 11.75 -20.16
CA ILE A 39 -5.00 10.78 -19.05
C ILE A 39 -4.91 11.50 -17.70
N GLY A 40 -3.95 12.42 -17.56
CA GLY A 40 -3.79 13.29 -16.41
C GLY A 40 -5.03 14.13 -16.10
N THR A 41 -5.66 14.72 -17.11
CA THR A 41 -6.90 15.49 -16.98
C THR A 41 -8.07 14.62 -16.54
N ILE A 42 -8.23 13.43 -17.12
CA ILE A 42 -9.28 12.48 -16.69
C ILE A 42 -9.09 12.11 -15.22
N GLY A 43 -7.86 11.75 -14.83
CA GLY A 43 -7.53 11.50 -13.44
C GLY A 43 -7.85 12.69 -12.55
N ASN A 44 -7.62 13.92 -13.02
CA ASN A 44 -7.93 15.14 -12.27
C ASN A 44 -9.42 15.25 -11.94
N HIS A 45 -10.28 15.06 -12.94
CA HIS A 45 -11.72 15.12 -12.74
C HIS A 45 -12.22 14.04 -11.78
N ILE A 46 -11.69 12.81 -11.84
CA ILE A 46 -12.12 11.72 -10.95
C ILE A 46 -11.88 12.07 -9.47
N GLY A 47 -10.73 12.65 -9.15
CA GLY A 47 -10.39 13.00 -7.77
C GLY A 47 -10.68 14.45 -7.39
N ASP A 48 -11.36 15.19 -8.27
CA ASP A 48 -11.74 16.56 -7.99
C ASP A 48 -12.81 16.61 -6.88
N GLY A 49 -12.67 17.59 -5.99
CA GLY A 49 -13.50 17.71 -4.82
C GLY A 49 -14.98 17.84 -5.16
N VAL A 50 -15.29 18.69 -6.14
CA VAL A 50 -16.67 18.93 -6.59
C VAL A 50 -17.24 17.67 -7.24
N THR A 51 -16.46 17.02 -8.09
CA THR A 51 -16.88 15.78 -8.75
C THR A 51 -17.27 14.70 -7.74
N LEU A 52 -16.46 14.47 -6.72
CA LEU A 52 -16.74 13.50 -5.66
C LEU A 52 -17.96 13.88 -4.80
N VAL A 53 -18.18 15.18 -4.55
CA VAL A 53 -19.40 15.67 -3.88
C VAL A 53 -20.63 15.39 -4.74
N LEU A 54 -20.58 15.69 -6.04
CA LEU A 54 -21.69 15.44 -6.96
C LEU A 54 -22.02 13.94 -7.06
N ILE A 55 -21.01 13.07 -7.11
CA ILE A 55 -21.21 11.61 -7.05
C ILE A 55 -21.92 11.22 -5.75
N SER A 56 -21.46 11.73 -4.61
CA SER A 56 -22.05 11.45 -3.29
C SER A 56 -23.52 11.89 -3.23
N LEU A 57 -23.82 13.09 -3.73
CA LEU A 57 -25.19 13.62 -3.80
C LEU A 57 -26.07 12.82 -4.77
N GLY A 58 -25.53 12.37 -5.91
CA GLY A 58 -26.24 11.51 -6.85
C GLY A 58 -26.65 10.17 -6.23
N ILE A 59 -25.72 9.53 -5.49
CA ILE A 59 -26.01 8.33 -4.69
C ILE A 59 -27.11 8.62 -3.67
N GLY A 60 -27.02 9.75 -2.97
CA GLY A 60 -28.04 10.20 -2.03
C GLY A 60 -29.41 10.36 -2.69
N ALA A 61 -29.48 11.07 -3.82
CA ALA A 61 -30.73 11.34 -4.54
C ALA A 61 -31.45 10.05 -4.93
N VAL A 62 -30.72 9.05 -5.44
CA VAL A 62 -31.28 7.71 -5.72
C VAL A 62 -31.77 7.06 -4.42
N GLY A 63 -30.95 7.07 -3.36
CA GLY A 63 -31.32 6.50 -2.07
C GLY A 63 -32.56 7.13 -1.43
N PHE A 64 -32.71 8.45 -1.52
CA PHE A 64 -33.88 9.17 -1.03
C PHE A 64 -35.11 8.92 -1.90
N ARG A 65 -34.96 8.92 -3.23
CA ARG A 65 -36.06 8.70 -4.17
C ARG A 65 -36.68 7.31 -4.10
N PHE A 66 -35.89 6.28 -3.84
CA PHE A 66 -36.33 4.88 -3.77
C PHE A 66 -36.41 4.33 -2.34
N GLY A 67 -36.11 5.17 -1.33
CA GLY A 67 -36.18 4.76 0.08
C GLY A 67 -35.08 3.79 0.51
N TRP A 68 -33.99 3.63 -0.25
CA TRP A 68 -32.94 2.65 0.03
C TRP A 68 -32.00 3.12 1.14
N PRO A 69 -32.04 2.51 2.34
CA PRO A 69 -31.30 2.99 3.50
C PRO A 69 -29.79 2.97 3.29
N THR A 70 -29.25 1.92 2.67
CA THR A 70 -27.81 1.79 2.37
C THR A 70 -27.28 2.94 1.52
N TRP A 71 -28.04 3.38 0.51
CA TRP A 71 -27.62 4.47 -0.38
C TRP A 71 -27.65 5.83 0.33
N LYS A 72 -28.62 6.05 1.23
CA LYS A 72 -28.67 7.25 2.09
C LYS A 72 -27.46 7.30 3.03
N SER A 73 -27.15 6.19 3.70
CA SER A 73 -25.97 6.09 4.57
C SER A 73 -24.67 6.24 3.80
N ALA A 74 -24.58 5.66 2.59
CA ALA A 74 -23.43 5.84 1.72
C ALA A 74 -23.18 7.32 1.41
N CYS A 75 -24.21 8.06 0.97
CA CYS A 75 -24.11 9.50 0.70
C CYS A 75 -23.60 10.30 1.91
N ILE A 76 -24.20 10.10 3.09
CA ILE A 76 -23.82 10.82 4.30
C ILE A 76 -22.37 10.49 4.68
N HIS A 77 -22.02 9.21 4.71
CA HIS A 77 -20.67 8.78 5.08
C HIS A 77 -19.63 9.26 4.08
N THR A 78 -19.91 9.27 2.76
CA THR A 78 -18.96 9.76 1.75
C THR A 78 -18.71 11.26 1.89
N LEU A 79 -19.76 12.06 2.15
CA LEU A 79 -19.62 13.50 2.36
C LEU A 79 -18.85 13.82 3.64
N LEU A 80 -19.15 13.13 4.74
CA LEU A 80 -18.44 13.29 6.01
C LEU A 80 -16.97 12.86 5.89
N ALA A 81 -16.70 11.69 5.30
CA ALA A 81 -15.33 11.22 5.10
C ALA A 81 -14.55 12.17 4.20
N HIS A 82 -15.13 12.64 3.10
CA HIS A 82 -14.48 13.63 2.24
C HIS A 82 -14.14 14.91 3.01
N GLY A 83 -15.13 15.53 3.69
CA GLY A 83 -14.92 16.78 4.41
C GLY A 83 -13.87 16.68 5.51
N VAL A 84 -13.95 15.63 6.34
CA VAL A 84 -12.98 15.38 7.41
C VAL A 84 -11.59 15.09 6.85
N ALA A 85 -11.48 14.26 5.81
CA ALA A 85 -10.20 13.96 5.17
C ALA A 85 -9.56 15.19 4.51
N GLY A 86 -10.40 16.05 3.92
CA GLY A 86 -9.99 17.35 3.38
C GLY A 86 -9.40 18.25 4.47
N LEU A 87 -10.07 18.37 5.62
CA LEU A 87 -9.59 19.14 6.76
C LEU A 87 -8.23 18.63 7.26
N PHE A 88 -8.11 17.31 7.50
CA PHE A 88 -6.84 16.70 7.91
C PHE A 88 -5.74 16.95 6.88
N THR A 89 -6.06 16.85 5.59
CA THR A 89 -5.08 17.12 4.52
C THR A 89 -4.60 18.56 4.55
N GLN A 90 -5.47 19.54 4.74
CA GLN A 90 -5.07 20.96 4.81
C GLN A 90 -4.17 21.23 6.02
N ILE A 91 -4.51 20.67 7.18
CA ILE A 91 -3.69 20.79 8.40
C ILE A 91 -2.28 20.23 8.13
N LEU A 92 -2.20 19.02 7.56
CA LEU A 92 -0.91 18.39 7.27
C LEU A 92 -0.11 19.18 6.23
N LYS A 93 -0.75 19.65 5.16
CA LYS A 93 -0.11 20.48 4.12
C LYS A 93 0.58 21.70 4.70
N HIS A 94 -0.11 22.44 5.55
CA HIS A 94 0.43 23.69 6.09
C HIS A 94 1.39 23.50 7.26
N THR A 95 1.32 22.35 7.94
CA THR A 95 2.26 22.00 9.01
C THR A 95 3.56 21.44 8.45
N ILE A 96 3.49 20.66 7.37
CA ILE A 96 4.66 20.04 6.75
C ILE A 96 5.31 20.99 5.74
N GLY A 97 4.51 21.70 4.94
CA GLY A 97 5.00 22.67 3.95
C GLY A 97 6.00 22.04 2.97
N ARG A 98 5.58 20.97 2.28
CA ARG A 98 6.43 20.28 1.30
C ARG A 98 6.27 20.92 -0.08
N PRO A 99 7.37 21.33 -0.77
CA PRO A 99 7.29 21.89 -2.11
C PRO A 99 6.84 20.84 -3.12
N ARG A 100 6.09 21.25 -4.15
CA ARG A 100 5.65 20.37 -5.23
C ARG A 100 6.78 20.00 -6.19
N PRO A 101 6.71 18.85 -6.90
CA PRO A 101 7.74 18.42 -7.85
C PRO A 101 8.15 19.48 -8.88
N ARG A 102 7.18 20.25 -9.38
CA ARG A 102 7.40 21.28 -10.41
C ARG A 102 8.27 22.45 -9.93
N LEU A 103 8.39 22.65 -8.62
CA LEU A 103 9.24 23.69 -8.02
C LEU A 103 10.68 23.19 -7.77
N LYS A 104 10.96 21.89 -7.96
CA LYS A 104 12.28 21.29 -7.68
C LYS A 104 13.36 21.63 -8.73
N GLN A 105 13.08 22.48 -9.70
CA GLN A 105 14.06 22.87 -10.71
C GLN A 105 15.05 23.91 -10.15
N GLY A 106 16.07 23.44 -9.42
CA GLY A 106 17.32 24.18 -9.20
C GLY A 106 17.50 24.91 -7.86
N GLN A 107 16.65 24.68 -6.85
CA GLN A 107 16.83 25.24 -5.51
C GLN A 107 16.85 24.15 -4.44
N ASP A 108 17.78 24.27 -3.49
CA ASP A 108 17.71 23.57 -2.21
C ASP A 108 16.50 24.12 -1.45
N TRP A 109 15.65 23.23 -0.96
CA TRP A 109 14.43 23.58 -0.24
C TRP A 109 14.44 22.93 1.14
N GLU A 110 13.82 23.61 2.09
CA GLU A 110 13.66 23.13 3.45
C GLU A 110 12.21 22.78 3.73
N ILE A 111 11.96 21.70 4.46
CA ILE A 111 10.62 21.35 4.93
C ILE A 111 10.32 22.20 6.17
N ALA A 112 9.36 23.11 6.06
CA ALA A 112 8.92 23.96 7.16
C ALA A 112 7.44 24.32 6.97
N PRO A 113 6.68 24.56 8.05
CA PRO A 113 5.31 25.03 7.96
C PRO A 113 5.17 26.22 6.99
N SER A 114 4.24 26.13 6.03
CA SER A 114 4.08 27.14 4.98
C SER A 114 2.63 27.26 4.52
N LEU A 115 2.22 28.50 4.25
CA LEU A 115 0.93 28.85 3.64
C LEU A 115 1.09 29.24 2.16
N GLU A 116 2.31 29.20 1.63
CA GLU A 116 2.61 29.61 0.27
C GLU A 116 2.08 28.60 -0.76
N GLY A 117 1.56 29.13 -1.88
CA GLY A 117 1.11 28.31 -3.00
C GLY A 117 2.26 27.47 -3.57
N GLY A 118 2.04 26.16 -3.70
CA GLY A 118 3.05 25.22 -4.19
C GLY A 118 3.90 24.54 -3.11
N TRP A 119 3.77 24.93 -1.85
CA TRP A 119 4.34 24.25 -0.67
C TRP A 119 3.36 23.29 0.01
N ASP A 120 2.29 22.93 -0.69
CA ASP A 120 1.19 22.11 -0.21
C ASP A 120 1.18 20.72 -0.86
N SER A 121 2.36 20.14 -1.13
CA SER A 121 2.47 18.88 -1.85
C SER A 121 2.03 17.68 -1.03
N PHE A 122 2.41 17.62 0.24
CA PHE A 122 2.14 16.48 1.11
C PHE A 122 1.01 16.75 2.11
N PRO A 123 -0.01 15.86 2.24
CA PRO A 123 -0.33 14.76 1.34
C PRO A 123 -1.13 15.24 0.11
N SER A 124 -1.27 14.36 -0.89
CA SER A 124 -2.06 14.66 -2.09
C SER A 124 -3.56 14.71 -1.80
N GLY A 125 -4.17 15.90 -1.89
CA GLY A 125 -5.60 16.09 -1.60
C GLY A 125 -6.56 15.33 -2.52
N HIS A 126 -6.27 15.26 -3.83
CA HIS A 126 -7.07 14.46 -4.77
C HIS A 126 -7.06 12.97 -4.38
N THR A 127 -5.88 12.47 -4.04
CA THR A 127 -5.72 11.07 -3.61
C THR A 127 -6.45 10.84 -2.29
N THR A 128 -6.29 11.73 -1.31
CA THR A 128 -7.00 11.64 -0.02
C THR A 128 -8.50 11.54 -0.23
N ALA A 129 -9.09 12.50 -0.96
CA ALA A 129 -10.53 12.53 -1.18
C ALA A 129 -11.03 11.29 -1.93
N SER A 130 -10.30 10.87 -2.97
CA SER A 130 -10.65 9.68 -3.76
C SER A 130 -10.63 8.41 -2.92
N PHE A 131 -9.59 8.19 -2.11
CA PHE A 131 -9.48 7.01 -1.25
C PHE A 131 -10.46 7.05 -0.08
N ALA A 132 -10.78 8.23 0.47
CA ALA A 132 -11.82 8.37 1.49
C ALA A 132 -13.19 7.94 0.95
N VAL A 133 -13.60 8.50 -0.20
CA VAL A 133 -14.87 8.16 -0.85
C VAL A 133 -14.89 6.69 -1.28
N ALA A 134 -13.83 6.20 -1.92
CA ALA A 134 -13.74 4.81 -2.36
C ALA A 134 -13.85 3.81 -1.19
N THR A 135 -13.25 4.11 -0.05
CA THR A 135 -13.33 3.25 1.14
C THR A 135 -14.76 3.17 1.68
N VAL A 136 -15.46 4.30 1.78
CA VAL A 136 -16.87 4.32 2.18
C VAL A 136 -17.75 3.57 1.18
N LEU A 137 -17.55 3.78 -0.12
CA LEU A 137 -18.31 3.10 -1.16
C LEU A 137 -18.04 1.59 -1.19
N ALA A 138 -16.80 1.16 -0.97
CA ALA A 138 -16.44 -0.25 -0.85
C ALA A 138 -17.09 -0.90 0.38
N TYR A 139 -17.28 -0.14 1.47
CA TYR A 139 -17.98 -0.62 2.65
C TYR A 139 -19.47 -0.85 2.40
N HIS A 140 -20.16 0.12 1.80
CA HIS A 140 -21.60 0.01 1.51
C HIS A 140 -21.93 -0.86 0.29
N PHE A 141 -21.00 -0.95 -0.68
CA PHE A 141 -21.16 -1.68 -1.94
C PHE A 141 -19.98 -2.65 -2.19
N PRO A 142 -19.81 -3.71 -1.37
CA PRO A 142 -18.62 -4.56 -1.37
C PRO A 142 -18.39 -5.32 -2.68
N LYS A 143 -19.44 -5.59 -3.45
CA LYS A 143 -19.33 -6.22 -4.78
C LYS A 143 -18.55 -5.36 -5.79
N ALA A 144 -18.55 -4.03 -5.60
CA ALA A 144 -17.87 -3.07 -6.48
C ALA A 144 -16.55 -2.54 -5.89
N LYS A 145 -16.05 -3.11 -4.77
CA LYS A 145 -14.83 -2.62 -4.09
C LYS A 145 -13.64 -2.41 -5.01
N MET A 146 -13.43 -3.34 -5.96
CA MET A 146 -12.28 -3.32 -6.86
C MET A 146 -12.38 -2.18 -7.87
N LEU A 147 -13.60 -1.82 -8.30
CA LEU A 147 -13.85 -0.66 -9.14
C LEU A 147 -13.52 0.63 -8.39
N TRP A 148 -14.02 0.79 -7.16
CA TRP A 148 -13.81 2.01 -6.39
C TRP A 148 -12.34 2.27 -6.06
N PHE A 149 -11.63 1.24 -5.58
CA PHE A 149 -10.19 1.35 -5.34
C PHE A 149 -9.39 1.48 -6.64
N GLY A 150 -9.84 0.86 -7.74
CA GLY A 150 -9.22 1.03 -9.06
C GLY A 150 -9.29 2.47 -9.56
N LEU A 151 -10.44 3.13 -9.43
CA LEU A 151 -10.60 4.55 -9.80
C LEU A 151 -9.77 5.48 -8.92
N ALA A 152 -9.74 5.23 -7.60
CA ALA A 152 -8.93 6.01 -6.67
C ALA A 152 -7.42 5.82 -6.93
N ALA A 153 -6.98 4.59 -7.19
CA ALA A 153 -5.59 4.30 -7.57
C ALA A 153 -5.23 4.98 -8.90
N PHE A 154 -6.11 4.90 -9.90
CA PHE A 154 -5.92 5.59 -11.17
C PHE A 154 -5.76 7.11 -11.01
N ASN A 155 -6.60 7.75 -10.18
CA ASN A 155 -6.44 9.16 -9.83
C ASN A 155 -5.05 9.45 -9.24
N GLY A 156 -4.65 8.70 -8.21
CA GLY A 156 -3.36 8.86 -7.54
C GLY A 156 -2.18 8.70 -8.51
N THR A 157 -2.20 7.66 -9.35
CA THR A 157 -1.20 7.44 -10.40
C THR A 157 -1.12 8.63 -11.37
N CYS A 158 -2.26 9.19 -11.80
CA CYS A 158 -2.28 10.37 -12.66
C CYS A 158 -1.64 11.61 -12.00
N ARG A 159 -1.68 11.73 -10.66
CA ARG A 159 -1.01 12.84 -9.94
C ARG A 159 0.51 12.76 -10.03
N VAL A 160 1.05 11.54 -10.00
CA VAL A 160 2.50 11.30 -10.19
C VAL A 160 2.88 11.55 -11.65
N ILE A 161 2.09 11.00 -12.57
CA ILE A 161 2.34 11.11 -14.01
C ILE A 161 2.40 12.56 -14.48
N THR A 162 1.44 13.38 -14.05
CA THR A 162 1.41 14.81 -14.38
C THR A 162 2.45 15.65 -13.61
N GLY A 163 3.26 15.03 -12.74
CA GLY A 163 4.22 15.73 -11.90
C GLY A 163 3.59 16.67 -10.88
N ALA A 164 2.30 16.50 -10.58
CA ALA A 164 1.61 17.34 -9.60
C ALA A 164 2.03 17.00 -8.17
N HIS A 165 2.39 15.74 -7.93
CA HIS A 165 2.72 15.18 -6.63
C HIS A 165 3.82 14.13 -6.72
N PHE A 166 4.57 13.96 -5.64
CA PHE A 166 5.50 12.85 -5.46
C PHE A 166 4.74 11.53 -5.18
N PRO A 167 5.31 10.37 -5.54
CA PRO A 167 4.78 9.06 -5.12
C PRO A 167 4.44 8.97 -3.63
N THR A 168 5.29 9.52 -2.76
CA THR A 168 5.03 9.55 -1.32
C THR A 168 3.88 10.48 -0.91
N ASP A 169 3.58 11.54 -1.65
CA ASP A 169 2.40 12.38 -1.41
C ASP A 169 1.10 11.62 -1.67
N VAL A 170 1.10 10.82 -2.73
CA VAL A 170 -0.02 9.92 -3.07
C VAL A 170 -0.18 8.88 -1.96
N LEU A 171 0.91 8.29 -1.48
CA LEU A 171 0.86 7.37 -0.36
C LEU A 171 0.26 8.00 0.92
N GLY A 172 0.74 9.19 1.28
CA GLY A 172 0.18 9.93 2.41
C GLY A 172 -1.32 10.16 2.24
N GLY A 173 -1.75 10.49 1.03
CA GLY A 173 -3.17 10.65 0.70
C GLY A 173 -3.98 9.37 0.86
N VAL A 174 -3.47 8.22 0.40
CA VAL A 174 -4.12 6.90 0.58
C VAL A 174 -4.38 6.64 2.07
N LEU A 175 -3.39 6.88 2.91
CA LEU A 175 -3.46 6.56 4.34
C LEU A 175 -4.40 7.50 5.09
N VAL A 176 -4.33 8.81 4.82
CA VAL A 176 -5.27 9.77 5.40
C VAL A 176 -6.70 9.48 4.92
N GLY A 177 -6.88 9.16 3.64
CA GLY A 177 -8.19 8.86 3.06
C GLY A 177 -8.83 7.61 3.66
N ILE A 178 -8.11 6.50 3.69
CA ILE A 178 -8.59 5.24 4.28
C ILE A 178 -8.83 5.42 5.78
N GLY A 179 -7.87 5.99 6.51
CA GLY A 179 -7.96 6.16 7.96
C GLY A 179 -9.16 7.01 8.39
N THR A 180 -9.41 8.12 7.71
CA THR A 180 -10.57 8.98 7.99
C THR A 180 -11.89 8.30 7.61
N ALA A 181 -11.96 7.61 6.47
CA ALA A 181 -13.15 6.85 6.11
C ALA A 181 -13.49 5.75 7.14
N LEU A 182 -12.49 5.01 7.64
CA LEU A 182 -12.68 3.99 8.68
C LEU A 182 -13.23 4.59 9.98
N ILE A 183 -12.73 5.77 10.37
CA ILE A 183 -13.21 6.53 11.54
C ILE A 183 -14.69 6.92 11.37
N ILE A 184 -15.12 7.28 10.15
CA ILE A 184 -16.50 7.70 9.87
C ILE A 184 -17.47 6.52 9.84
N ILE A 185 -17.09 5.39 9.21
CA ILE A 185 -18.00 4.25 9.02
C ILE A 185 -18.07 3.32 10.23
N HIS A 186 -17.12 3.42 11.17
CA HIS A 186 -17.04 2.53 12.32
C HIS A 186 -17.06 3.29 13.65
N PRO A 187 -17.68 2.71 14.68
CA PRO A 187 -17.70 3.34 15.99
C PRO A 187 -16.33 3.22 16.68
N PRO A 188 -16.00 4.13 17.63
CA PRO A 188 -14.66 4.26 18.22
C PRO A 188 -14.10 2.97 18.83
N GLU A 189 -14.94 2.15 19.44
CA GLU A 189 -14.56 0.88 20.06
C GLU A 189 -13.97 -0.12 19.07
N LYS A 190 -14.28 0.00 17.77
CA LYS A 190 -13.75 -0.89 16.74
C LYS A 190 -12.52 -0.33 16.01
N TRP A 191 -12.18 0.96 16.19
CA TRP A 191 -11.09 1.60 15.46
C TRP A 191 -9.77 0.85 15.63
N LYS A 192 -9.45 0.43 16.86
CA LYS A 192 -8.23 -0.31 17.16
C LYS A 192 -8.11 -1.57 16.29
N THR A 193 -9.17 -2.38 16.24
CA THR A 193 -9.21 -3.63 15.47
C THR A 193 -9.07 -3.37 13.97
N PHE A 194 -9.76 -2.36 13.44
CA PHE A 194 -9.68 -2.03 12.01
C PHE A 194 -8.31 -1.49 11.62
N PHE A 195 -7.70 -0.60 12.41
CA PHE A 195 -6.36 -0.12 12.16
C PHE A 195 -5.33 -1.25 12.24
N GLN A 196 -5.45 -2.13 13.23
CA GLN A 196 -4.61 -3.32 13.33
C GLN A 196 -4.75 -4.20 12.08
N HIS A 197 -5.98 -4.56 11.69
CA HIS A 197 -6.22 -5.39 10.51
C HIS A 197 -5.69 -4.73 9.22
N THR A 198 -5.92 -3.43 9.04
CA THR A 198 -5.43 -2.65 7.89
C THR A 198 -3.90 -2.62 7.84
N LEU A 199 -3.24 -2.45 8.99
CA LEU A 199 -1.78 -2.49 9.07
C LEU A 199 -1.23 -3.90 8.82
N THR A 200 -1.83 -4.93 9.41
CA THR A 200 -1.41 -6.32 9.27
C THR A 200 -1.54 -6.80 7.83
N HIS A 201 -2.66 -6.53 7.17
CA HIS A 201 -2.97 -7.10 5.86
C HIS A 201 -2.74 -6.14 4.69
N GLY A 202 -2.80 -4.82 4.91
CA GLY A 202 -2.61 -3.81 3.87
C GLY A 202 -1.16 -3.38 3.67
N LEU A 203 -0.39 -3.24 4.76
CA LEU A 203 1.01 -2.79 4.69
C LEU A 203 1.92 -3.71 3.84
N PRO A 204 1.78 -5.05 3.85
CA PRO A 204 2.57 -5.92 2.98
C PRO A 204 2.38 -5.62 1.48
N TRP A 205 1.14 -5.38 1.05
CA TRP A 205 0.84 -5.03 -0.35
C TRP A 205 1.40 -3.68 -0.73
N LEU A 206 1.33 -2.73 0.19
CA LEU A 206 1.90 -1.41 -0.01
C LEU A 206 3.41 -1.48 -0.24
N ILE A 207 4.13 -2.22 0.61
CA ILE A 207 5.58 -2.38 0.47
C ILE A 207 5.93 -3.19 -0.78
N THR A 208 5.11 -4.18 -1.14
CA THR A 208 5.30 -4.92 -2.38
C THR A 208 5.21 -3.98 -3.59
N ALA A 209 4.19 -3.12 -3.64
CA ALA A 209 4.02 -2.14 -4.73
C ALA A 209 5.23 -1.18 -4.81
N PHE A 210 5.68 -0.65 -3.68
CA PHE A 210 6.87 0.21 -3.64
C PHE A 210 8.16 -0.55 -3.98
N GLY A 211 8.28 -1.79 -3.53
CA GLY A 211 9.40 -2.66 -3.86
C GLY A 211 9.48 -2.94 -5.36
N THR A 212 8.33 -3.15 -6.02
CA THR A 212 8.27 -3.29 -7.49
C THR A 212 8.72 -2.02 -8.19
N VAL A 213 8.26 -0.84 -7.75
CA VAL A 213 8.73 0.44 -8.31
C VAL A 213 10.24 0.59 -8.10
N TRP A 214 10.76 0.22 -6.93
CA TRP A 214 12.19 0.28 -6.65
C TRP A 214 13.03 -0.61 -7.57
N ILE A 215 12.57 -1.82 -7.87
CA ILE A 215 13.27 -2.74 -8.76
C ILE A 215 13.40 -2.15 -10.17
N ILE A 216 12.36 -1.45 -10.64
CA ILE A 216 12.27 -0.95 -12.02
C ILE A 216 12.99 0.39 -12.19
N VAL A 217 13.03 1.20 -11.13
CA VAL A 217 13.58 2.55 -11.17
C VAL A 217 15.01 2.53 -10.59
N PRO A 218 16.03 3.13 -11.23
CA PRO A 218 17.38 3.20 -10.65
C PRO A 218 17.45 4.19 -9.49
N HIS A 219 17.95 3.77 -8.32
CA HIS A 219 18.04 4.62 -7.13
C HIS A 219 19.50 4.83 -6.72
N PRO A 220 19.97 6.09 -6.59
CA PRO A 220 21.24 6.37 -5.94
C PRO A 220 21.04 6.24 -4.42
N GLY A 221 21.67 5.24 -3.77
CA GLY A 221 21.47 5.00 -2.35
C GLY A 221 22.38 3.93 -1.73
N ILE A 222 22.07 3.57 -0.47
CA ILE A 222 22.74 2.51 0.31
C ILE A 222 22.23 1.16 -0.19
N GLU A 223 22.78 0.70 -1.31
CA GLU A 223 22.45 -0.59 -1.90
C GLU A 223 23.52 -1.64 -1.56
N LEU A 224 23.07 -2.85 -1.27
CA LEU A 224 23.92 -4.03 -1.27
C LEU A 224 24.40 -4.31 -2.69
N ARG A 225 25.66 -4.77 -2.82
CA ARG A 225 26.20 -5.24 -4.10
C ARG A 225 25.27 -6.30 -4.69
N PRO A 226 24.92 -6.24 -6.00
CA PRO A 226 23.93 -7.13 -6.60
C PRO A 226 24.16 -8.63 -6.33
N SER A 227 25.41 -9.09 -6.42
CA SER A 227 25.78 -10.47 -6.12
C SER A 227 25.59 -10.85 -4.65
N LEU A 228 25.93 -9.95 -3.73
CA LEU A 228 25.74 -10.16 -2.29
C LEU A 228 24.24 -10.20 -1.93
N SER A 229 23.44 -9.27 -2.46
CA SER A 229 21.98 -9.27 -2.25
C SER A 229 21.31 -10.54 -2.79
N LEU A 230 21.78 -11.04 -3.95
CA LEU A 230 21.28 -12.26 -4.54
C LEU A 230 21.57 -13.47 -3.66
N ILE A 231 22.84 -13.63 -3.23
CA ILE A 231 23.27 -14.76 -2.40
C ILE A 231 22.49 -14.78 -1.09
N LEU A 232 22.46 -13.66 -0.36
CA LEU A 232 21.76 -13.56 0.92
C LEU A 232 20.26 -13.83 0.76
N GLY A 233 19.65 -13.29 -0.30
CA GLY A 233 18.24 -13.50 -0.60
C GLY A 233 17.89 -14.95 -0.91
N LEU A 234 18.67 -15.62 -1.77
CA LEU A 234 18.49 -17.03 -2.10
C LEU A 234 18.70 -17.94 -0.89
N MET A 235 19.70 -17.64 -0.05
CA MET A 235 19.93 -18.37 1.20
C MET A 235 18.72 -18.27 2.14
N ALA A 236 18.18 -17.06 2.34
CA ALA A 236 17.01 -16.86 3.19
C ALA A 236 15.74 -17.56 2.64
N ILE A 237 15.50 -17.49 1.33
CA ILE A 237 14.38 -18.20 0.67
C ILE A 237 14.56 -19.72 0.82
N GLY A 238 15.75 -20.25 0.54
CA GLY A 238 16.03 -21.68 0.62
C GLY A 238 15.88 -22.23 2.05
N VAL A 239 16.44 -21.53 3.04
CA VAL A 239 16.29 -21.90 4.46
C VAL A 239 14.83 -21.82 4.89
N GLY A 240 14.13 -20.75 4.55
CA GLY A 240 12.70 -20.58 4.87
C GLY A 240 11.82 -21.66 4.24
N LEU A 241 12.03 -21.98 2.96
CA LEU A 241 11.32 -23.07 2.28
C LEU A 241 11.62 -24.42 2.92
N GLY A 242 12.90 -24.73 3.18
CA GLY A 242 13.30 -25.99 3.79
C GLY A 242 12.67 -26.20 5.17
N LEU A 243 12.67 -25.17 6.02
CA LEU A 243 12.00 -25.19 7.32
C LEU A 243 10.49 -25.37 7.19
N ARG A 244 9.86 -24.69 6.22
CA ARG A 244 8.42 -24.81 5.98
C ARG A 244 8.03 -26.23 5.56
N LEU A 245 8.77 -26.82 4.62
CA LEU A 245 8.55 -28.19 4.15
C LEU A 245 8.82 -29.22 5.25
N TRP A 246 9.86 -29.00 6.06
CA TRP A 246 10.15 -29.84 7.22
C TRP A 246 8.98 -29.85 8.21
N TRP A 247 8.45 -28.68 8.58
CA TRP A 247 7.29 -28.59 9.47
C TRP A 247 6.02 -29.22 8.89
N ILE A 248 5.78 -29.03 7.59
CA ILE A 248 4.66 -29.68 6.89
C ILE A 248 4.76 -31.20 7.01
N ARG A 249 5.95 -31.76 6.77
CA ARG A 249 6.20 -33.18 6.93
C ARG A 249 5.88 -33.66 8.35
N GLU A 250 6.42 -32.99 9.37
CA GLU A 250 6.21 -33.42 10.77
C GLU A 250 4.73 -33.34 11.19
N VAL A 251 4.01 -32.27 10.81
CA VAL A 251 2.59 -32.07 11.20
C VAL A 251 1.62 -32.95 10.40
N ILE A 252 1.90 -33.23 9.13
CA ILE A 252 1.06 -34.12 8.29
C ILE A 252 1.20 -35.58 8.72
N ILE A 253 2.37 -36.01 9.22
CA ILE A 253 2.56 -37.36 9.77
C ILE A 253 1.61 -37.64 10.96
N GLU A 254 1.18 -36.60 11.68
CA GLU A 254 0.30 -36.73 12.86
C GLU A 254 -1.21 -36.77 12.52
N GLY A 255 -1.61 -36.81 11.25
CA GLY A 255 -3.03 -37.00 10.86
C GLY A 255 -3.95 -35.84 11.24
N THR A 256 -3.42 -34.62 11.41
CA THR A 256 -4.20 -33.45 11.85
C THR A 256 -5.07 -32.87 10.72
N PRO A 257 -6.36 -32.51 10.95
CA PRO A 257 -7.30 -32.17 9.87
C PRO A 257 -7.10 -30.82 9.15
N SER A 258 -6.01 -30.09 9.36
CA SER A 258 -5.68 -28.86 8.60
C SER A 258 -4.25 -28.41 8.92
N PRO A 259 -3.24 -28.80 8.12
CA PRO A 259 -1.84 -28.52 8.43
C PRO A 259 -1.57 -27.02 8.61
N GLU A 260 -2.19 -26.16 7.78
CA GLU A 260 -1.97 -24.71 7.82
C GLU A 260 -2.26 -24.06 9.18
N ARG A 261 -3.15 -24.64 10.00
CA ARG A 261 -3.53 -24.12 11.31
C ARG A 261 -2.41 -24.25 12.35
N TRP A 262 -1.53 -25.24 12.19
CA TRP A 262 -0.50 -25.60 13.18
C TRP A 262 0.92 -25.32 12.69
N LEU A 263 1.07 -24.87 11.45
CA LEU A 263 2.38 -24.59 10.87
C LEU A 263 2.85 -23.19 11.24
N PRO A 264 4.06 -23.04 11.80
CA PRO A 264 4.61 -21.73 12.11
C PRO A 264 4.74 -20.91 10.82
N GLN A 265 4.23 -19.68 10.83
CA GLN A 265 4.26 -18.77 9.66
C GLN A 265 5.62 -18.05 9.44
N TRP A 266 6.56 -18.11 10.39
CA TRP A 266 7.80 -17.34 10.36
C TRP A 266 8.76 -17.81 9.26
N PRO A 267 8.74 -19.08 8.79
CA PRO A 267 9.49 -19.46 7.61
C PRO A 267 9.01 -18.71 6.35
N ARG A 268 7.71 -18.41 6.22
CA ARG A 268 7.19 -17.57 5.12
C ARG A 268 7.68 -16.12 5.25
N LEU A 269 7.75 -15.61 6.49
CA LEU A 269 8.36 -14.31 6.75
C LEU A 269 9.83 -14.28 6.32
N LEU A 270 10.61 -15.32 6.64
CA LEU A 270 11.99 -15.44 6.23
C LEU A 270 12.13 -15.50 4.70
N MET A 271 11.26 -16.24 4.01
CA MET A 271 11.22 -16.25 2.55
C MET A 271 10.94 -14.85 1.99
N GLY A 272 9.94 -14.14 2.54
CA GLY A 272 9.59 -12.77 2.12
C GLY A 272 10.75 -11.78 2.34
N LEU A 273 11.46 -11.90 3.46
CA LEU A 273 12.67 -11.13 3.76
C LEU A 273 13.81 -11.46 2.79
N GLY A 274 13.95 -12.73 2.41
CA GLY A 274 14.89 -13.15 1.37
C GLY A 274 14.59 -12.45 0.05
N LEU A 275 13.33 -12.46 -0.40
CA LEU A 275 12.92 -11.74 -1.60
C LEU A 275 13.17 -10.22 -1.48
N ALA A 276 12.83 -9.60 -0.35
CA ALA A 276 13.12 -8.19 -0.10
C ALA A 276 14.63 -7.88 -0.18
N THR A 277 15.48 -8.76 0.35
CA THR A 277 16.95 -8.63 0.31
C THR A 277 17.48 -8.59 -1.13
N THR A 278 16.82 -9.29 -2.06
CA THR A 278 17.27 -9.37 -3.47
C THR A 278 17.11 -8.06 -4.22
N THR A 279 16.25 -7.16 -3.73
CA THR A 279 16.18 -5.78 -4.21
C THR A 279 17.48 -5.01 -3.94
N GLY A 280 18.33 -5.50 -3.04
CA GLY A 280 19.56 -4.85 -2.55
C GLY A 280 19.32 -3.56 -1.78
N SER A 281 18.08 -3.12 -1.66
CA SER A 281 17.71 -1.92 -0.94
C SER A 281 17.64 -2.20 0.55
N VAL A 282 18.54 -1.59 1.32
CA VAL A 282 18.49 -1.65 2.79
C VAL A 282 17.15 -1.07 3.30
N VAL A 283 16.57 -0.12 2.55
CA VAL A 283 15.25 0.44 2.81
C VAL A 283 14.16 -0.60 2.70
N ILE A 284 14.06 -1.30 1.56
CA ILE A 284 13.02 -2.30 1.34
C ILE A 284 13.17 -3.46 2.31
N LEU A 285 14.42 -3.86 2.58
CA LEU A 285 14.70 -4.88 3.57
C LEU A 285 14.20 -4.47 4.95
N GLY A 286 14.51 -3.25 5.41
CA GLY A 286 14.03 -2.72 6.68
C GLY A 286 12.50 -2.64 6.74
N ALA A 287 11.88 -2.07 5.70
CA ALA A 287 10.42 -1.97 5.57
C ALA A 287 9.73 -3.34 5.64
N SER A 288 10.30 -4.33 4.92
CA SER A 288 9.77 -5.69 4.85
C SER A 288 9.94 -6.42 6.18
N LEU A 289 11.04 -6.20 6.90
CA LEU A 289 11.27 -6.76 8.24
C LEU A 289 10.22 -6.27 9.23
N ILE A 290 10.04 -4.95 9.29
CA ILE A 290 9.04 -4.28 10.12
C ILE A 290 7.65 -4.84 9.84
N THR A 291 7.28 -4.87 8.57
CA THR A 291 5.94 -5.24 8.14
C THR A 291 5.71 -6.72 8.34
N GLY A 292 6.73 -7.51 8.13
CA GLY A 292 6.75 -8.91 8.46
C GLY A 292 6.53 -9.20 9.95
N ILE A 293 7.13 -8.40 10.83
CA ILE A 293 6.89 -8.48 12.29
C ILE A 293 5.46 -8.06 12.63
N ILE A 294 4.95 -6.98 12.05
CA ILE A 294 3.56 -6.51 12.26
C ILE A 294 2.56 -7.56 11.76
N TRP A 295 2.81 -8.12 10.58
CA TRP A 295 2.00 -9.19 9.99
C TRP A 295 2.03 -10.44 10.86
N TRP A 296 3.21 -10.86 11.30
CA TRP A 296 3.40 -11.99 12.21
C TRP A 296 2.62 -11.78 13.51
N GLN A 297 2.80 -10.64 14.18
CA GLN A 297 2.08 -10.34 15.43
C GLN A 297 0.56 -10.28 15.24
N GLY A 298 0.11 -9.69 14.14
CA GLY A 298 -1.32 -9.57 13.82
C GLY A 298 -1.96 -10.94 13.56
N THR A 299 -1.30 -11.79 12.78
CA THR A 299 -1.80 -13.15 12.46
C THR A 299 -1.84 -14.08 13.68
N GLN A 300 -0.96 -13.89 14.67
CA GLN A 300 -1.04 -14.62 15.95
C GLN A 300 -2.25 -14.20 16.81
N SER A 301 -2.80 -13.00 16.59
CA SER A 301 -3.89 -12.45 17.40
C SER A 301 -5.29 -12.70 16.82
N GLU A 302 -5.39 -13.12 15.57
CA GLU A 302 -6.65 -13.45 14.91
C GLU A 302 -7.03 -14.91 15.22
N THR A 303 -8.30 -15.16 15.59
CA THR A 303 -8.82 -16.54 15.61
C THR A 303 -8.81 -17.05 14.17
N PRO A 304 -8.30 -18.26 13.88
CA PRO A 304 -8.20 -18.74 12.51
C PRO A 304 -9.61 -18.85 11.91
N THR A 305 -10.00 -17.89 11.08
CA THR A 305 -11.18 -18.03 10.24
C THR A 305 -10.83 -18.98 9.10
N GLU A 306 -11.64 -20.03 8.90
CA GLU A 306 -11.57 -20.87 7.70
C GLU A 306 -11.79 -19.99 6.45
N VAL A 307 -10.73 -19.42 5.92
CA VAL A 307 -10.74 -18.94 4.54
C VAL A 307 -10.54 -20.18 3.68
N LYS A 308 -11.63 -20.89 3.40
CA LYS A 308 -11.65 -21.95 2.38
C LYS A 308 -11.31 -21.31 1.04
N ASN A 309 -10.06 -21.46 0.62
CA ASN A 309 -9.61 -20.99 -0.67
C ASN A 309 -9.92 -22.11 -1.67
N SER A 310 -11.14 -22.10 -2.22
CA SER A 310 -11.69 -23.19 -3.05
C SER A 310 -10.82 -23.58 -4.25
N PHE A 311 -9.92 -22.70 -4.67
CA PHE A 311 -8.95 -22.96 -5.72
C PHE A 311 -7.79 -23.89 -5.30
N LEU A 312 -7.42 -23.87 -4.02
CA LEU A 312 -6.32 -24.66 -3.47
C LEU A 312 -6.81 -25.89 -2.69
N ASP A 313 -8.12 -26.02 -2.50
CA ASP A 313 -8.74 -27.16 -1.84
C ASP A 313 -8.36 -28.48 -2.56
N GLY A 314 -7.81 -29.43 -1.80
CA GLY A 314 -7.39 -30.74 -2.32
C GLY A 314 -5.97 -30.80 -2.91
N ILE A 315 -5.25 -29.67 -2.99
CA ILE A 315 -3.84 -29.67 -3.38
C ILE A 315 -2.97 -29.93 -2.14
N ASP A 316 -2.01 -30.85 -2.25
CA ASP A 316 -1.05 -31.14 -1.17
C ASP A 316 -0.29 -29.87 -0.77
N PRO A 317 -0.29 -29.49 0.53
CA PRO A 317 0.43 -28.32 1.04
C PRO A 317 1.91 -28.26 0.65
N ILE A 318 2.57 -29.42 0.47
CA ILE A 318 3.96 -29.50 0.01
C ILE A 318 4.09 -28.85 -1.38
N TRP A 319 3.19 -29.17 -2.31
CA TRP A 319 3.21 -28.60 -3.66
C TRP A 319 2.93 -27.11 -3.64
N ILE A 320 2.00 -26.65 -2.80
CA ILE A 320 1.68 -25.22 -2.67
C ILE A 320 2.92 -24.43 -2.24
N GLU A 321 3.61 -24.87 -1.18
CA GLU A 321 4.80 -24.15 -0.71
C GLU A 321 6.00 -24.31 -1.65
N THR A 322 6.14 -25.47 -2.30
CA THR A 322 7.20 -25.68 -3.30
C THR A 322 7.03 -24.72 -4.48
N ILE A 323 5.81 -24.59 -5.01
CA ILE A 323 5.50 -23.65 -6.11
C ILE A 323 5.80 -22.21 -5.69
N ARG A 324 5.42 -21.81 -4.47
CA ARG A 324 5.76 -20.47 -3.93
C ARG A 324 7.26 -20.26 -3.84
N GLY A 325 8.00 -21.23 -3.31
CA GLY A 325 9.46 -21.17 -3.21
C GLY A 325 10.13 -21.03 -4.58
N LEU A 326 9.69 -21.82 -5.56
CA LEU A 326 10.18 -21.73 -6.95
C LEU A 326 9.84 -20.37 -7.59
N ALA A 327 8.61 -19.88 -7.41
CA ALA A 327 8.21 -18.57 -7.92
C ALA A 327 9.09 -17.46 -7.35
N MET A 328 9.37 -17.50 -6.05
CA MET A 328 10.27 -16.55 -5.39
C MET A 328 11.70 -16.68 -5.92
N PHE A 329 12.20 -17.90 -6.12
CA PHE A 329 13.52 -18.14 -6.73
C PHE A 329 13.63 -17.50 -8.12
N PHE A 330 12.68 -17.76 -9.02
CA PHE A 330 12.72 -17.18 -10.37
C PHE A 330 12.58 -15.66 -10.36
N LEU A 331 11.73 -15.12 -9.48
CA LEU A 331 11.59 -13.68 -9.30
C LEU A 331 12.90 -13.03 -8.80
N THR A 332 13.59 -13.68 -7.88
CA THR A 332 14.90 -13.25 -7.39
C THR A 332 15.94 -13.18 -8.53
N ILE A 333 15.96 -14.19 -9.41
CA ILE A 333 16.85 -14.19 -10.58
C ILE A 333 16.50 -13.04 -11.53
N LEU A 334 15.21 -12.82 -11.80
CA LEU A 334 14.75 -11.70 -12.62
C LEU A 334 15.18 -10.34 -12.05
N ILE A 335 14.99 -10.13 -10.74
CA ILE A 335 15.40 -8.90 -10.05
C ILE A 335 16.91 -8.67 -10.21
N TYR A 336 17.72 -9.73 -10.07
CA TYR A 336 19.16 -9.63 -10.25
C TYR A 336 19.54 -9.19 -11.67
N PHE A 337 18.89 -9.73 -12.70
CA PHE A 337 19.16 -9.32 -14.08
C PHE A 337 18.77 -7.86 -14.34
N ILE A 338 17.62 -7.41 -13.84
CA ILE A 338 17.19 -6.02 -13.98
C ILE A 338 18.21 -5.06 -13.35
N ARG A 339 18.80 -5.45 -12.20
CA ARG A 339 19.75 -4.60 -11.47
C ARG A 339 21.20 -4.71 -11.93
N SER A 340 21.54 -5.73 -12.72
CA SER A 340 22.89 -5.92 -13.24
C SER A 340 23.05 -5.44 -14.69
N ALA A 341 21.94 -5.05 -15.33
CA ALA A 341 21.90 -4.41 -16.65
C ALA A 341 22.20 -2.90 -16.58
#